data_AF-A0A1T4SAK1-F1
#
_entry.id   AF-A0A1T4SAK1-F1
#
_cell.length_a   1.000
_cell.length_b   1.000
_cell.length_c   1.000
_cell.angle_alpha   90.00
_cell.angle_beta   90.00
_cell.angle_gamma   90.00
#
_symmetry.space_group_name_H-M   'P 1'
#
loop_
_entity.id
_entity.type
_entity.pdbx_description
1 polymer ?
#
loop_
_entity_poly.entity_id
_entity_poly.type
_entity_poly.pdbx_seq_one_letter_code
_entity_poly.pdbx_strand_id
1 'polypeptide(L)'
;MLNKIRNRQGFTLIELLIVVAIIGILAAVAIPQFSAYRMRGFNAAGLADLKNAKGAEESLMTNDQTYGQSVLATPTAPVGIAAAAAANGAGGLATGPLTAAVGGTVPILGAMFQGPNNLNQPAAIGFALSNNVSLRADNAAPVNPAFTSTSYTMAAKHLQGDTVYASEAESTAIYTCEDDVFVNQVFSATTAYGPSFAGVTAGLDIAPNNATACGSAKVNKLNWITK
;
A
#
# COMPACT_ATOMS: atom_id res chain seq x y z
N MET A 1 23.55 -38.80 61.60
CA MET A 1 23.09 -38.33 60.27
C MET A 1 23.26 -36.82 60.23
N LEU A 2 24.27 -36.32 59.50
CA LEU A 2 24.61 -34.89 59.48
C LEU A 2 23.73 -34.19 58.44
N ASN A 3 22.79 -33.37 58.91
CA ASN A 3 21.84 -32.68 58.05
C ASN A 3 22.52 -31.44 57.44
N LYS A 4 22.93 -31.54 56.17
CA LYS A 4 23.58 -30.46 55.42
C LYS A 4 22.55 -29.36 55.16
N ILE A 5 22.51 -28.35 56.02
CA ILE A 5 21.70 -27.15 55.82
C ILE A 5 22.15 -26.52 54.50
N ARG A 6 21.28 -26.56 53.48
CA ARG A 6 21.54 -25.94 52.18
C ARG A 6 21.55 -24.42 52.38
N ASN A 7 22.70 -23.81 52.13
CA ASN A 7 22.89 -22.36 52.12
C ASN A 7 21.92 -21.74 51.10
N ARG A 8 20.78 -21.22 51.56
CA ARG A 8 19.90 -20.41 50.71
C ARG A 8 20.49 -19.02 50.61
N GLN A 9 21.30 -18.78 49.57
CA GLN A 9 21.71 -17.44 49.19
C GLN A 9 20.47 -16.69 48.69
N GLY A 10 20.00 -15.71 49.45
CA GLY A 10 18.93 -14.80 49.04
C GLY A 10 19.46 -13.72 48.11
N PHE A 11 18.67 -13.36 47.11
CA PHE A 11 18.96 -12.24 46.20
C PHE A 11 18.90 -10.92 46.99
N THR A 12 19.91 -10.06 46.85
CA THR A 12 19.90 -8.77 47.55
C THR A 12 19.00 -7.76 46.83
N LEU A 13 18.35 -6.88 47.58
CA LEU A 13 17.51 -5.82 47.00
C LEU A 13 18.34 -4.88 46.11
N ILE A 14 19.61 -4.67 46.48
CA ILE A 14 20.54 -3.82 45.72
C ILE A 14 20.95 -4.46 44.39
N GLU A 15 21.14 -5.78 44.31
CA GLU A 15 21.37 -6.48 43.03
C GLU A 15 20.20 -6.28 42.09
N LEU A 16 18.97 -6.37 42.60
CA LEU A 16 17.77 -6.16 41.78
C LEU A 16 17.67 -4.72 41.28
N LEU A 17 17.97 -3.73 42.14
CA LEU A 17 17.96 -2.32 41.75
C LEU A 17 18.95 -2.00 40.62
N ILE A 18 20.18 -2.54 40.70
CA ILE A 18 21.19 -2.32 39.65
C ILE A 18 20.75 -2.95 38.34
N VAL A 19 20.17 -4.16 38.38
CA VAL A 19 19.67 -4.84 37.18
C VAL A 19 18.57 -4.03 36.50
N VAL A 20 17.59 -3.53 37.27
CA VAL A 20 16.51 -2.69 36.71
C VAL A 20 17.05 -1.36 36.18
N ALA A 21 18.06 -0.77 36.84
CA ALA A 21 18.71 0.45 36.35
C ALA A 21 19.41 0.21 34.99
N ILE A 22 20.14 -0.89 34.84
CA ILE A 22 20.80 -1.24 33.57
C ILE A 22 19.76 -1.51 32.48
N ILE A 23 18.72 -2.31 32.77
CA ILE A 23 17.64 -2.58 31.80
C ILE A 23 16.93 -1.28 31.41
N GLY A 24 16.72 -0.35 32.35
CA GLY A 24 16.12 0.95 32.09
C GLY A 24 16.92 1.79 31.10
N ILE A 25 18.25 1.84 31.26
CA ILE A 25 19.14 2.55 30.33
C ILE A 25 19.11 1.90 28.94
N LEU A 26 19.18 0.57 28.87
CA LEU A 26 19.13 -0.15 27.60
C LEU A 26 17.79 0.05 26.88
N ALA A 27 16.67 -0.02 27.62
CA ALA A 27 15.33 0.18 27.07
C ALA A 27 15.13 1.60 26.53
N ALA A 28 15.66 2.62 27.22
CA ALA A 28 15.54 4.01 26.80
C ALA A 28 16.13 4.28 25.40
N VAL A 29 17.23 3.61 25.05
CA VAL A 29 17.84 3.72 23.72
C VAL A 29 17.21 2.74 22.72
N ALA A 30 16.94 1.51 23.14
CA ALA A 30 16.47 0.45 22.26
C ALA A 30 15.04 0.69 21.73
N ILE A 31 14.12 1.20 22.55
CA ILE A 31 12.71 1.40 22.17
C ILE A 31 12.54 2.35 20.97
N PRO A 32 13.07 3.59 20.98
CA PRO A 32 12.91 4.50 19.84
C PRO A 32 13.56 3.95 18.57
N GLN A 33 14.75 3.33 18.69
CA GLN A 33 15.44 2.72 17.56
C GLN A 33 14.64 1.56 16.95
N PHE A 34 14.08 0.68 17.79
CA PHE A 34 13.27 -0.43 17.34
C PHE A 34 11.99 0.04 16.63
N SER A 35 11.35 1.09 17.15
CA SER A 35 10.18 1.70 16.52
C SER A 35 10.48 2.19 15.09
N ALA A 36 11.57 2.94 14.92
CA ALA A 36 12.00 3.44 13.62
C ALA A 36 12.39 2.30 12.64
N TYR A 37 13.05 1.26 13.14
CA TYR A 37 13.39 0.09 12.33
C TYR A 37 12.14 -0.63 11.81
N ARG A 38 11.14 -0.82 12.68
CA ARG A 38 9.88 -1.45 12.32
C ARG A 38 9.11 -0.62 11.28
N MET A 39 9.08 0.69 11.45
CA MET A 39 8.48 1.64 10.50
C MET A 39 9.10 1.55 9.11
N ARG A 40 10.43 1.48 9.02
CA ARG A 40 11.13 1.24 7.74
C ARG A 40 10.75 -0.09 7.10
N GLY A 41 10.55 -1.14 7.89
CA GLY A 41 10.07 -2.44 7.42
C GLY A 41 8.67 -2.35 6.81
N PHE A 42 7.76 -1.61 7.46
CA PHE A 42 6.42 -1.35 6.96
C PHE A 42 6.44 -0.57 5.63
N ASN A 43 7.23 0.51 5.57
CA ASN A 43 7.37 1.30 4.36
C ASN A 43 7.98 0.49 3.20
N ALA A 44 8.94 -0.38 3.49
CA ALA A 44 9.52 -1.29 2.51
C ALA A 44 8.49 -2.28 1.94
N ALA A 45 7.57 -2.79 2.77
CA ALA A 45 6.47 -3.64 2.32
C ALA A 45 5.53 -2.89 1.37
N GLY A 46 5.13 -1.66 1.72
CA GLY A 46 4.30 -0.82 0.85
C GLY A 46 4.96 -0.53 -0.50
N LEU A 47 6.26 -0.23 -0.50
CA LEU A 47 7.03 -0.01 -1.74
C LEU A 47 7.17 -1.28 -2.58
N ALA A 48 7.39 -2.44 -1.96
CA ALA A 48 7.54 -3.71 -2.66
C ALA A 48 6.25 -4.08 -3.40
N ASP A 49 5.10 -3.93 -2.73
CA ASP A 49 3.80 -4.20 -3.32
C ASP A 49 3.47 -3.19 -4.44
N LEU A 50 3.82 -1.91 -4.29
CA LEU A 50 3.67 -0.92 -5.38
C LEU A 50 4.47 -1.35 -6.62
N LYS A 51 5.71 -1.80 -6.45
CA LYS A 51 6.55 -2.24 -7.58
C LYS A 51 5.98 -3.48 -8.26
N ASN A 52 5.46 -4.42 -7.48
CA ASN A 52 4.79 -5.60 -8.01
C ASN A 52 3.54 -5.21 -8.84
N ALA A 53 2.72 -4.31 -8.28
CA ALA A 53 1.56 -3.75 -8.97
C ALA A 53 1.94 -3.00 -10.26
N LYS A 54 2.98 -2.17 -10.24
CA LYS A 54 3.50 -1.49 -11.44
C LYS A 54 3.90 -2.49 -12.53
N GLY A 55 4.62 -3.56 -12.15
CA GLY A 55 4.98 -4.62 -13.10
C GLY A 55 3.76 -5.35 -13.68
N ALA A 56 2.69 -5.51 -12.89
CA ALA A 56 1.44 -6.07 -13.39
C ALA A 56 0.75 -5.13 -14.40
N GLU A 57 0.68 -3.83 -14.14
CA GLU A 57 0.16 -2.85 -15.11
C GLU A 57 0.97 -2.83 -16.42
N GLU A 58 2.31 -2.87 -16.34
CA GLU A 58 3.19 -2.94 -17.51
C GLU A 58 2.98 -4.23 -18.32
N SER A 59 2.75 -5.35 -17.64
CA SER A 59 2.41 -6.61 -18.29
C SER A 59 1.02 -6.57 -18.94
N LEU A 60 0.04 -5.91 -18.32
CA LEU A 60 -1.29 -5.74 -18.90
C LEU A 60 -1.22 -4.90 -20.18
N MET A 61 -0.46 -3.82 -20.16
CA MET A 61 -0.24 -2.98 -21.35
C MET A 61 0.47 -3.75 -22.47
N THR A 62 1.42 -4.62 -22.13
CA THR A 62 2.15 -5.44 -23.12
C THR A 62 1.24 -6.49 -23.76
N ASN A 63 0.38 -7.14 -22.98
CA ASN A 63 -0.46 -8.25 -23.44
C ASN A 63 -1.74 -7.77 -24.13
N ASP A 64 -2.38 -6.75 -23.57
CA ASP A 64 -3.75 -6.35 -23.91
C ASP A 64 -3.86 -4.87 -24.33
N GLN A 65 -2.75 -4.14 -24.43
CA GLN A 65 -2.71 -2.74 -24.89
C GLN A 65 -3.63 -1.81 -24.09
N THR A 66 -3.78 -2.06 -22.79
CA THR A 66 -4.50 -1.19 -21.87
C THR A 66 -3.87 -1.22 -20.49
N TYR A 67 -4.04 -0.13 -19.73
CA TYR A 67 -3.90 -0.14 -18.28
C TYR A 67 -5.25 -0.35 -17.60
N GLY A 68 -5.19 -0.90 -16.39
CA GLY A 68 -6.37 -1.25 -15.61
C GLY A 68 -6.60 -0.33 -14.43
N GLN A 69 -7.78 -0.46 -13.85
CA GLN A 69 -8.07 0.05 -12.51
C GLN A 69 -8.02 -1.10 -11.51
N SER A 70 -7.61 -0.81 -10.28
CA SER A 70 -7.56 -1.82 -9.22
C SER A 70 -8.97 -2.28 -8.87
N VAL A 71 -9.17 -3.59 -8.79
CA VAL A 71 -10.43 -4.17 -8.36
C VAL A 71 -10.17 -5.29 -7.37
N LEU A 72 -11.00 -5.31 -6.34
CA LEU A 72 -11.01 -6.32 -5.30
C LEU A 72 -12.21 -7.24 -5.51
N ALA A 73 -11.94 -8.51 -5.80
CA ALA A 73 -12.98 -9.52 -5.88
C ALA A 73 -13.05 -10.29 -4.55
N THR A 74 -14.19 -10.19 -3.87
CA THR A 74 -14.43 -10.82 -2.57
C THR A 74 -15.52 -11.90 -2.69
N PRO A 75 -15.64 -12.83 -1.72
CA PRO A 75 -16.71 -13.84 -1.75
C PRO A 75 -18.12 -13.24 -1.79
N THR A 76 -18.29 -12.02 -1.27
CA THR A 76 -19.57 -11.29 -1.21
C THR A 76 -19.77 -10.29 -2.36
N ALA A 77 -18.70 -9.96 -3.08
CA ALA A 77 -18.72 -9.10 -4.26
C ALA A 77 -17.78 -9.68 -5.32
N PRO A 78 -18.19 -10.79 -5.98
CA PRO A 78 -17.38 -11.43 -6.99
C PRO A 78 -17.34 -10.54 -8.24
N VAL A 79 -16.14 -10.22 -8.72
CA VAL A 79 -15.98 -9.50 -10.00
C VAL A 79 -15.53 -10.51 -11.05
N GLY A 80 -16.37 -10.71 -12.05
CA GLY A 80 -16.00 -11.49 -13.23
C GLY A 80 -15.18 -10.63 -14.18
N ILE A 81 -14.23 -11.24 -14.89
CA ILE A 81 -13.45 -10.57 -15.94
C ILE A 81 -14.36 -9.85 -16.95
N ALA A 82 -15.57 -10.35 -17.21
CA ALA A 82 -16.56 -9.68 -18.07
C ALA A 82 -16.96 -8.26 -17.62
N ALA A 83 -16.81 -7.90 -16.34
CA ALA A 83 -17.05 -6.54 -15.84
C ALA A 83 -15.93 -5.55 -16.25
N ALA A 84 -14.78 -6.04 -16.74
CA ALA A 84 -13.67 -5.22 -17.20
C ALA A 84 -13.98 -4.43 -18.48
N ALA A 85 -14.97 -4.86 -19.28
CA ALA A 85 -15.35 -4.20 -20.54
C ALA A 85 -15.88 -2.75 -20.38
N ALA A 86 -16.12 -2.30 -19.15
CA ALA A 86 -16.50 -0.92 -18.83
C ALA A 86 -15.63 -0.27 -17.73
N ALA A 87 -14.55 -0.93 -17.30
CA ALA A 87 -13.75 -0.50 -16.17
C ALA A 87 -12.73 0.58 -16.57
N ASN A 88 -13.20 1.82 -16.69
CA ASN A 88 -12.32 3.00 -16.74
C ASN A 88 -12.70 4.03 -15.68
N GLY A 89 -11.69 4.66 -15.05
CA GLY A 89 -11.85 5.63 -13.99
C GLY A 89 -11.30 5.19 -12.62
N ALA A 90 -12.04 5.54 -11.58
CA ALA A 90 -11.69 5.32 -10.19
C ALA A 90 -11.67 3.82 -9.82
N GLY A 91 -10.52 3.31 -9.37
CA GLY A 91 -10.35 1.93 -8.92
C GLY A 91 -10.90 1.65 -7.52
N GLY A 92 -11.23 0.39 -7.27
CA GLY A 92 -11.55 -0.13 -5.95
C GLY A 92 -10.30 -0.21 -5.06
N LEU A 93 -10.49 0.05 -3.76
CA LEU A 93 -9.43 -0.10 -2.77
C LEU A 93 -9.14 -1.59 -2.52
N ALA A 94 -7.90 -2.00 -2.76
CA ALA A 94 -7.41 -3.33 -2.43
C ALA A 94 -6.61 -3.27 -1.12
N THR A 95 -7.02 -4.02 -0.09
CA THR A 95 -6.30 -4.09 1.19
C THR A 95 -5.94 -5.53 1.48
N GLY A 96 -4.64 -5.78 1.66
CA GLY A 96 -4.09 -7.11 1.89
C GLY A 96 -4.43 -7.70 3.28
N PRO A 97 -4.18 -9.00 3.47
CA PRO A 97 -3.51 -9.89 2.53
C PRO A 97 -4.46 -10.34 1.40
N LEU A 98 -3.99 -10.27 0.17
CA LEU A 98 -4.75 -10.69 -1.02
C LEU A 98 -3.86 -11.52 -1.94
N THR A 99 -4.41 -12.60 -2.47
CA THR A 99 -3.77 -13.37 -3.53
C THR A 99 -3.97 -12.69 -4.88
N ALA A 100 -3.09 -13.00 -5.83
CA ALA A 100 -3.33 -12.67 -7.23
C ALA A 100 -4.60 -13.36 -7.70
N ALA A 101 -5.52 -12.59 -8.27
CA ALA A 101 -6.73 -13.13 -8.86
C ALA A 101 -6.35 -13.90 -10.14
N VAL A 102 -6.74 -15.18 -10.25
CA VAL A 102 -6.41 -16.03 -11.41
C VAL A 102 -7.65 -16.21 -12.28
N GLY A 103 -7.53 -15.89 -13.57
CA GLY A 103 -8.62 -16.04 -14.55
C GLY A 103 -9.11 -17.48 -14.68
N GLY A 104 -10.43 -17.68 -14.80
CA GLY A 104 -10.97 -19.02 -15.05
C GLY A 104 -12.49 -19.15 -15.02
N THR A 105 -13.18 -18.74 -13.95
CA THR A 105 -14.66 -18.73 -13.86
C THR A 105 -15.09 -17.92 -12.63
N VAL A 106 -16.31 -17.36 -12.64
CA VAL A 106 -16.91 -16.58 -11.54
C VAL A 106 -17.11 -17.43 -10.28
N PRO A 107 -16.77 -16.98 -9.05
CA PRO A 107 -15.91 -15.84 -8.66
C PRO A 107 -14.41 -16.13 -8.73
N ILE A 108 -13.64 -15.11 -9.12
CA ILE A 108 -12.20 -15.08 -8.86
C ILE A 108 -12.01 -14.31 -7.55
N LEU A 109 -11.19 -14.83 -6.63
CA LEU A 109 -10.86 -14.14 -5.37
C LEU A 109 -9.46 -13.52 -5.46
N GLY A 110 -9.31 -12.28 -4.99
CA GLY A 110 -8.01 -11.61 -4.95
C GLY A 110 -8.03 -10.18 -5.49
N ALA A 111 -6.83 -9.62 -5.64
CA ALA A 111 -6.63 -8.32 -6.28
C ALA A 111 -6.27 -8.50 -7.75
N MET A 112 -6.84 -7.64 -8.60
CA MET A 112 -6.53 -7.56 -10.03
C MET A 112 -6.59 -6.14 -10.54
N PHE A 113 -5.89 -5.88 -11.64
CA PHE A 113 -6.16 -4.74 -12.51
C PHE A 113 -7.07 -5.21 -13.63
N GLN A 114 -8.07 -4.40 -13.98
CA GLN A 114 -8.98 -4.72 -15.07
C GLN A 114 -9.32 -3.49 -15.91
N GLY A 115 -9.51 -3.69 -17.20
CA GLY A 115 -9.92 -2.67 -18.16
C GLY A 115 -10.27 -3.28 -19.52
N PRO A 116 -10.83 -2.52 -20.47
CA PRO A 116 -11.08 -3.02 -21.81
C PRO A 116 -9.84 -2.89 -22.70
N ASN A 117 -9.57 -3.88 -23.56
CA ASN A 117 -8.54 -3.76 -24.58
C ASN A 117 -9.03 -3.01 -25.85
N ASN A 118 -8.15 -2.90 -26.84
CA ASN A 118 -8.43 -2.22 -28.12
C ASN A 118 -9.55 -2.88 -28.96
N LEU A 119 -9.95 -4.11 -28.63
CA LEU A 119 -11.05 -4.85 -29.24
C LEU A 119 -12.34 -4.80 -28.39
N ASN A 120 -12.37 -3.97 -27.34
CA ASN A 120 -13.44 -3.93 -26.35
C ASN A 120 -13.69 -5.29 -25.67
N GLN A 121 -12.64 -6.10 -25.55
CA GLN A 121 -12.66 -7.35 -24.78
C GLN A 121 -12.13 -7.08 -23.37
N PRO A 122 -12.61 -7.81 -22.36
CA PRO A 122 -12.13 -7.64 -21.01
C PRO A 122 -10.67 -8.12 -20.88
N ALA A 123 -9.81 -7.25 -20.36
CA ALA A 123 -8.43 -7.55 -20.01
C ALA A 123 -8.26 -7.46 -18.49
N ALA A 124 -7.51 -8.40 -17.90
CA ALA A 124 -7.26 -8.38 -16.48
C ALA A 124 -5.95 -9.09 -16.13
N ILE A 125 -5.29 -8.62 -15.07
CA ILE A 125 -4.11 -9.25 -14.49
C ILE A 125 -4.19 -9.27 -12.97
N GLY A 126 -3.95 -10.42 -12.37
CA GLY A 126 -3.93 -10.59 -10.92
C GLY A 126 -2.60 -10.13 -10.31
N PHE A 127 -2.67 -9.55 -9.12
CA PHE A 127 -1.49 -9.23 -8.31
C PHE A 127 -1.75 -9.57 -6.84
N ALA A 128 -0.69 -9.90 -6.10
CA ALA A 128 -0.78 -10.16 -4.67
C ALA A 128 -0.51 -8.88 -3.87
N LEU A 129 -1.14 -8.77 -2.70
CA LEU A 129 -0.86 -7.74 -1.71
C LEU A 129 -0.48 -8.37 -0.38
N SER A 130 0.58 -7.83 0.20
CA SER A 130 1.08 -8.18 1.52
C SER A 130 0.10 -7.75 2.62
N ASN A 131 0.22 -8.36 3.79
CA ASN A 131 -0.64 -8.04 4.92
C ASN A 131 -0.59 -6.54 5.26
N ASN A 132 -1.75 -5.93 5.52
CA ASN A 132 -1.89 -4.53 5.89
C ASN A 132 -1.35 -3.52 4.86
N VAL A 133 -1.13 -3.93 3.61
CA VAL A 133 -0.84 -2.98 2.52
C VAL A 133 -2.15 -2.63 1.83
N SER A 134 -2.41 -1.33 1.71
CA SER A 134 -3.52 -0.80 0.92
C SER A 134 -2.96 -0.26 -0.40
N LEU A 135 -3.60 -0.62 -1.51
CA LEU A 135 -3.27 -0.18 -2.85
C LEU A 135 -4.53 0.27 -3.59
N ARG A 136 -4.37 1.31 -4.40
CA ARG A 136 -5.37 1.74 -5.37
C ARG A 136 -4.68 2.16 -6.66
N ALA A 137 -5.25 1.74 -7.79
CA ALA A 137 -4.89 2.22 -9.12
C ALA A 137 -6.14 2.74 -9.83
N ASP A 138 -6.05 3.95 -10.33
CA ASP A 138 -7.05 4.61 -11.14
C ASP A 138 -6.51 4.69 -12.58
N ASN A 139 -7.35 4.44 -13.56
CA ASN A 139 -7.01 4.60 -14.98
C ASN A 139 -7.87 5.71 -15.58
N ALA A 140 -7.37 6.46 -16.56
CA ALA A 140 -8.15 7.55 -17.14
C ALA A 140 -9.44 7.02 -17.79
N ALA A 141 -10.58 7.69 -17.56
CA ALA A 141 -11.77 7.46 -18.39
C ALA A 141 -11.39 7.70 -19.87
N PRO A 142 -11.80 6.82 -20.79
CA PRO A 142 -11.43 6.96 -22.19
C PRO A 142 -11.96 8.29 -22.70
N VAL A 143 -11.06 9.11 -23.23
CA VAL A 143 -11.41 10.32 -23.96
C VAL A 143 -11.98 9.91 -25.33
N ASN A 144 -13.19 9.34 -25.36
CA ASN A 144 -13.98 9.01 -26.56
C ASN A 144 -13.43 7.83 -27.42
N PRO A 145 -14.28 7.05 -28.12
CA PRO A 145 -14.72 5.69 -27.75
C PRO A 145 -13.62 4.60 -27.81
N ALA A 146 -12.34 4.95 -27.74
CA ALA A 146 -11.25 4.00 -27.62
C ALA A 146 -11.34 3.32 -26.24
N PHE A 147 -11.67 2.04 -26.22
CA PHE A 147 -11.96 1.30 -24.99
C PHE A 147 -10.72 1.08 -24.10
N THR A 148 -9.53 1.49 -24.55
CA THR A 148 -8.24 1.33 -23.85
C THR A 148 -7.87 2.55 -23.00
N SER A 149 -7.39 2.33 -21.77
CA SER A 149 -6.71 3.37 -21.01
C SER A 149 -5.21 3.39 -21.32
N THR A 150 -4.68 4.56 -21.68
CA THR A 150 -3.25 4.77 -21.95
C THR A 150 -2.47 5.30 -20.75
N SER A 151 -3.17 5.62 -19.66
CA SER A 151 -2.54 6.11 -18.44
C SER A 151 -3.16 5.44 -17.20
N TYR A 152 -2.36 5.39 -16.15
CA TYR A 152 -2.79 5.03 -14.81
C TYR A 152 -2.09 5.92 -13.80
N THR A 153 -2.72 6.05 -12.64
CA THR A 153 -2.10 6.56 -11.43
C THR A 153 -2.35 5.55 -10.33
N MET A 154 -1.33 5.19 -9.57
CA MET A 154 -1.46 4.25 -8.47
C MET A 154 -0.76 4.73 -7.23
N ALA A 155 -1.28 4.37 -6.06
CA ALA A 155 -0.54 4.51 -4.82
C ALA A 155 -0.73 3.30 -3.91
N ALA A 156 0.30 3.05 -3.10
CA ALA A 156 0.32 2.01 -2.09
C ALA A 156 0.91 2.54 -0.79
N LYS A 157 0.44 1.98 0.33
CA LYS A 157 1.04 2.22 1.64
C LYS A 157 0.81 1.03 2.57
N HIS A 158 1.64 0.91 3.58
CA HIS A 158 1.38 0.00 4.69
C HIS A 158 0.57 0.71 5.80
N LEU A 159 -0.39 0.03 6.42
CA LEU A 159 -1.26 0.58 7.47
C LEU A 159 -0.46 1.28 8.57
N GLN A 160 0.57 0.62 9.06
CA GLN A 160 1.46 1.12 10.12
C GLN A 160 2.67 1.92 9.60
N GLY A 161 2.75 2.12 8.28
CA GLY A 161 3.75 2.99 7.66
C GLY A 161 3.28 4.45 7.65
N ASP A 162 4.24 5.35 7.67
CA ASP A 162 4.09 6.81 7.53
C ASP A 162 4.31 7.29 6.09
N THR A 163 4.71 6.39 5.18
CA THR A 163 5.06 6.74 3.80
C THR A 163 4.05 6.17 2.81
N VAL A 164 3.63 7.02 1.89
CA VAL A 164 2.85 6.69 0.69
C VAL A 164 3.77 6.68 -0.50
N TYR A 165 3.63 5.65 -1.32
CA TYR A 165 4.35 5.51 -2.58
C TYR A 165 3.36 5.59 -3.73
N ALA A 166 3.69 6.31 -4.79
CA ALA A 166 2.88 6.40 -5.99
C ALA A 166 3.70 6.23 -7.27
N SER A 167 3.02 5.83 -8.33
CA SER A 167 3.56 5.71 -9.68
C SER A 167 2.50 6.09 -10.70
N GLU A 168 2.95 6.46 -11.89
CA GLU A 168 2.10 6.75 -13.05
C GLU A 168 2.63 6.00 -14.29
N ALA A 169 1.86 6.03 -15.37
CA ALA A 169 2.20 5.33 -16.62
C ALA A 169 3.32 6.00 -17.40
N GLU A 170 3.41 7.33 -17.34
CA GLU A 170 4.33 8.14 -18.15
C GLU A 170 5.72 8.29 -17.53
N SER A 171 5.91 7.82 -16.30
CA SER A 171 7.15 7.99 -15.54
C SER A 171 7.65 6.67 -14.93
N THR A 172 8.95 6.45 -15.05
CA THR A 172 9.62 5.34 -14.34
C THR A 172 9.84 5.65 -12.87
N ALA A 173 9.74 6.92 -12.45
CA ALA A 173 9.95 7.35 -11.09
C ALA A 173 8.88 6.81 -10.14
N ILE A 174 9.29 6.58 -8.89
CA ILE A 174 8.37 6.35 -7.79
C ILE A 174 8.33 7.63 -6.97
N TYR A 175 7.13 8.17 -6.83
CA TYR A 175 6.86 9.33 -6.03
C TYR A 175 6.63 8.90 -4.58
N THR A 176 7.24 9.60 -3.63
CA THR A 176 7.06 9.32 -2.20
C THR A 176 6.52 10.53 -1.45
N CYS A 177 5.61 10.30 -0.51
CA CYS A 177 5.25 11.28 0.49
C CYS A 177 5.21 10.68 1.89
N GLU A 178 5.73 11.38 2.89
CA GLU A 178 5.87 10.94 4.27
C GLU A 178 5.14 11.91 5.21
N ASP A 179 4.25 11.37 6.03
CA ASP A 179 3.56 12.11 7.11
C ASP A 179 3.16 11.13 8.23
N ASP A 180 3.43 11.50 9.48
CA ASP A 180 3.00 10.78 10.67
C ASP A 180 1.48 10.56 10.72
N VAL A 181 0.70 11.45 10.11
CA VAL A 181 -0.78 11.34 10.00
C VAL A 181 -1.19 10.09 9.22
N PHE A 182 -0.34 9.56 8.34
CA PHE A 182 -0.67 8.36 7.56
C PHE A 182 -0.65 7.09 8.41
N VAL A 183 0.01 7.08 9.57
CA VAL A 183 0.05 5.90 10.43
C VAL A 183 -1.36 5.52 10.90
N ASN A 184 -1.70 4.24 10.77
CA ASN A 184 -3.03 3.66 11.02
C ASN A 184 -4.16 4.21 10.13
N GLN A 185 -3.82 4.87 9.02
CA GLN A 185 -4.79 5.24 8.00
C GLN A 185 -4.76 4.26 6.81
N VAL A 186 -5.92 4.04 6.20
CA VAL A 186 -6.04 3.40 4.88
C VAL A 186 -6.55 4.43 3.88
N PHE A 187 -6.35 4.17 2.60
CA PHE A 187 -6.99 4.99 1.59
C PHE A 187 -8.52 4.88 1.70
N SER A 188 -9.23 5.94 1.34
CA SER A 188 -10.68 6.01 1.26
C SER A 188 -11.14 5.43 -0.07
N ALA A 189 -12.22 4.64 -0.03
CA ALA A 189 -12.92 4.15 -1.22
C ALA A 189 -13.81 5.27 -1.81
N THR A 190 -13.19 6.31 -2.37
CA THR A 190 -13.90 7.43 -3.00
C THR A 190 -14.07 7.19 -4.50
N THR A 191 -15.12 7.72 -5.11
CA THR A 191 -15.34 7.69 -6.57
C THR A 191 -14.51 8.73 -7.34
N ALA A 192 -13.80 9.62 -6.62
CA ALA A 192 -12.86 10.58 -7.21
C ALA A 192 -11.56 9.88 -7.63
N TYR A 193 -10.88 10.43 -8.64
CA TYR A 193 -9.55 9.99 -9.05
C TYR A 193 -8.52 10.28 -7.96
N GLY A 194 -7.58 9.35 -7.77
CA GLY A 194 -6.51 9.45 -6.80
C GLY A 194 -6.93 8.90 -5.43
N PRO A 195 -6.03 8.19 -4.73
CA PRO A 195 -6.28 7.78 -3.36
C PRO A 195 -6.38 8.99 -2.42
N SER A 196 -7.30 8.94 -1.47
CA SER A 196 -7.48 9.96 -0.41
C SER A 196 -7.45 9.28 0.95
N PHE A 197 -7.21 10.00 2.05
CA PHE A 197 -7.32 9.43 3.41
C PHE A 197 -8.63 9.86 4.05
N ALA A 198 -9.18 9.02 4.93
CA ALA A 198 -10.38 9.39 5.69
C ALA A 198 -10.11 10.65 6.53
N GLY A 199 -10.92 11.70 6.34
CA GLY A 199 -10.76 12.97 7.03
C GLY A 199 -9.69 13.91 6.45
N VAL A 200 -9.02 13.53 5.36
CA VAL A 200 -8.15 14.38 4.54
C VAL A 200 -8.90 14.75 3.27
N THR A 201 -8.88 16.02 2.87
CA THR A 201 -9.55 16.49 1.64
C THR A 201 -9.09 15.65 0.44
N ALA A 202 -10.05 15.24 -0.39
CA ALA A 202 -9.80 14.39 -1.56
C ALA A 202 -8.86 15.06 -2.57
N GLY A 203 -8.06 14.24 -3.25
CA GLY A 203 -7.22 14.66 -4.37
C GLY A 203 -5.74 14.44 -4.13
N LEU A 204 -5.30 13.20 -4.35
CA LEU A 204 -3.89 12.97 -4.64
C LEU A 204 -3.70 13.14 -6.14
N ASP A 205 -3.50 14.36 -6.62
CA ASP A 205 -3.04 14.58 -7.98
C ASP A 205 -1.56 14.12 -8.02
N ILE A 206 -1.32 12.90 -8.48
CA ILE A 206 0.01 12.27 -8.54
C ILE A 206 0.86 12.92 -9.66
N ALA A 207 0.33 13.92 -10.37
CA ALA A 207 1.03 14.61 -11.44
C ALA A 207 2.26 15.40 -10.91
N PRO A 208 3.41 15.34 -11.61
CA PRO A 208 4.66 16.01 -11.21
C PRO A 208 4.57 17.56 -11.10
N ASN A 209 3.47 18.17 -11.54
CA ASN A 209 3.21 19.60 -11.52
C ASN A 209 2.18 20.06 -10.47
N ASN A 210 1.61 19.17 -9.65
CA ASN A 210 0.62 19.55 -8.64
C ASN A 210 1.05 19.21 -7.21
N ALA A 211 1.86 20.10 -6.63
CA ALA A 211 2.50 19.99 -5.31
C ALA A 211 1.54 20.06 -4.09
N THR A 212 0.22 19.94 -4.26
CA THR A 212 -0.77 20.12 -3.16
C THR A 212 -1.42 18.84 -2.65
N ALA A 213 -0.99 17.69 -3.18
CA ALA A 213 -1.73 16.43 -3.10
C ALA A 213 -1.43 15.56 -1.84
N CYS A 214 -0.37 15.85 -1.09
CA CYS A 214 -0.06 15.09 0.12
C CYS A 214 -0.63 15.78 1.37
N GLY A 215 -1.60 15.15 2.03
CA GLY A 215 -2.43 15.74 3.08
C GLY A 215 -1.67 16.36 4.26
N SER A 216 -2.23 17.49 4.73
CA SER A 216 -1.96 18.29 5.93
C SER A 216 -0.83 19.33 5.89
N ALA A 217 -1.22 20.55 6.27
CA ALA A 217 -0.49 21.82 6.22
C ALA A 217 0.69 21.94 7.22
N LYS A 218 1.55 20.93 7.35
CA LYS A 218 2.85 21.07 8.01
C LYS A 218 3.96 21.18 6.99
N VAL A 219 4.21 22.44 6.63
CA VAL A 219 5.33 22.90 5.81
C VAL A 219 6.65 22.50 6.48
N ASN A 220 7.31 21.47 5.93
CA ASN A 220 8.69 21.55 5.48
C ASN A 220 9.07 20.28 4.69
N LYS A 221 9.03 20.40 3.35
CA LYS A 221 9.38 19.41 2.31
C LYS A 221 8.32 18.35 1.96
N LEU A 222 7.09 18.77 1.69
CA LEU A 222 6.10 17.94 1.00
C LEU A 222 6.19 18.19 -0.51
N ASN A 223 7.24 17.68 -1.13
CA ASN A 223 7.27 17.48 -2.58
C ASN A 223 7.28 15.97 -2.80
N TRP A 224 6.56 15.49 -3.81
CA TRP A 224 6.83 14.16 -4.34
C TRP A 224 8.30 14.10 -4.75
N ILE A 225 9.13 13.43 -3.95
CA ILE A 225 10.56 13.27 -4.26
C ILE A 225 10.68 12.02 -5.13
N THR A 226 11.21 12.19 -6.33
CA THR A 226 11.62 11.08 -7.18
C THR A 226 12.81 10.39 -6.52
N LYS A 227 12.68 9.11 -6.18
CA LYS A 227 13.82 8.26 -5.79
C LYS A 227 14.41 7.54 -6.98
#